data_AF-A1SIG3-F1
#
_entry.id   AF-A1SIG3-F1
#
_cell.length_a   1.000
_cell.length_b   1.000
_cell.length_c   1.000
_cell.angle_alpha   90.00
_cell.angle_beta   90.00
_cell.angle_gamma   90.00
#
_symmetry.space_group_name_H-M   'P 1'
#
loop_
_entity.id
_entity.type
_entity.pdbx_description
1 polymer ?
#
loop_
_entity_poly.entity_id
_entity_poly.type
_entity_poly.pdbx_seq_one_letter_code
_entity_poly.pdbx_strand_id
1 'polypeptide(L)'
;MSGTLRQLLSCHWSARRIQRYLDADPSAPLTPGEVARLEAHLSTCEKCSGVVVEHRTLHQALSLWSSRAYVDPSAVDRVRHFLDDITEGRTG
;
A
#
# COMPACT_ATOMS: atom_id res chain seq x y z
N MET A 1 -0.50 -25.20 -26.17
CA MET A 1 -0.77 -25.35 -24.71
C MET A 1 0.20 -24.56 -23.81
N SER A 2 1.25 -23.90 -24.34
CA SER A 2 2.26 -23.18 -23.52
C SER A 2 1.77 -21.88 -22.84
N GLY A 3 0.65 -21.31 -23.28
CA GLY A 3 0.11 -20.05 -22.73
C GLY A 3 -0.36 -20.18 -21.28
N THR A 4 -1.07 -21.25 -20.95
CA THR A 4 -1.62 -21.48 -19.61
C THR A 4 -0.52 -21.66 -18.56
N LEU A 5 0.54 -22.39 -18.89
CA LEU A 5 1.66 -22.65 -17.99
C LEU A 5 2.46 -21.38 -17.71
N ARG A 6 2.68 -20.54 -18.73
CA ARG A 6 3.31 -19.22 -18.58
C ARG A 6 2.46 -18.30 -17.69
N GLN A 7 1.14 -18.32 -17.86
CA GLN A 7 0.22 -17.53 -17.03
C GLN A 7 0.22 -17.98 -15.57
N LEU A 8 0.25 -19.28 -15.30
CA LEU A 8 0.36 -19.81 -13.94
C LEU A 8 1.67 -19.37 -13.27
N LEU A 9 2.79 -19.42 -14.00
CA LEU A 9 4.08 -18.95 -13.49
C LEU A 9 4.09 -17.44 -13.22
N SER A 10 3.47 -16.63 -14.08
CA SER A 10 3.37 -15.19 -13.84
C SER A 10 2.47 -14.89 -12.63
N CYS A 11 1.34 -15.59 -12.50
CA CYS A 11 0.46 -15.44 -11.33
C CYS A 11 1.19 -15.83 -10.04
N HIS A 12 1.92 -16.96 -10.04
CA HIS A 12 2.67 -17.41 -8.89
C HIS A 12 3.76 -16.41 -8.49
N TRP A 13 4.50 -15.89 -9.47
CA TRP A 13 5.53 -14.88 -9.24
C TRP A 13 4.94 -13.59 -8.64
N SER A 14 3.81 -13.13 -9.17
CA SER A 14 3.11 -11.92 -8.71
C SER A 14 2.53 -12.10 -7.31
N ALA A 15 1.84 -13.21 -7.05
CA ALA A 15 1.23 -13.50 -5.75
C ALA A 15 2.25 -13.44 -4.60
N ARG A 16 3.47 -13.93 -4.82
CA ARG A 16 4.56 -13.88 -3.82
C ARG A 16 5.15 -12.47 -3.58
N ARG A 17 4.74 -11.47 -4.35
CA ARG A 17 5.28 -10.10 -4.31
C ARG A 17 4.23 -9.05 -3.98
N ILE A 18 2.94 -9.35 -4.14
CA ILE A 18 1.84 -8.42 -3.84
C ILE A 18 1.97 -7.85 -2.43
N GLN A 19 2.20 -8.69 -1.41
CA GLN A 19 2.28 -8.20 -0.03
C GLN A 19 3.43 -7.19 0.17
N ARG A 20 4.64 -7.53 -0.30
CA ARG A 20 5.80 -6.62 -0.22
C ARG A 20 5.61 -5.33 -1.01
N TYR A 21 4.93 -5.41 -2.16
CA TYR A 21 4.56 -4.25 -2.96
C TYR A 21 3.60 -3.33 -2.21
N LEU A 22 2.61 -3.89 -1.53
CA LEU A 22 1.60 -3.12 -0.79
C LEU A 22 2.12 -2.53 0.51
N ASP A 23 2.93 -3.30 1.25
CA ASP A 23 3.46 -2.87 2.54
C ASP A 23 4.66 -1.92 2.42
N ALA A 24 5.19 -1.75 1.20
CA ALA A 24 6.44 -1.05 0.92
C ALA A 24 7.58 -1.49 1.88
N ASP A 25 7.67 -2.80 2.10
CA ASP A 25 8.52 -3.40 3.15
C ASP A 25 9.98 -2.91 3.01
N PRO A 26 10.48 -2.11 3.98
CA PRO A 26 11.83 -1.55 3.91
C PRO A 26 12.92 -2.62 4.07
N SER A 27 12.58 -3.80 4.58
CA SER A 27 13.52 -4.92 4.78
C SER A 27 13.73 -5.74 3.51
N ALA A 28 12.83 -5.62 2.53
CA ALA A 28 12.87 -6.38 1.28
C ALA A 28 12.27 -5.59 0.11
N PRO A 29 12.86 -4.43 -0.25
CA PRO A 29 12.33 -3.56 -1.28
C PRO A 29 12.30 -4.28 -2.64
N LEU A 30 11.23 -4.05 -3.40
CA LEU A 30 11.17 -4.50 -4.79
C LEU A 30 12.03 -3.58 -5.66
N THR A 31 12.74 -4.17 -6.61
CA THR A 31 13.47 -3.37 -7.60
C THR A 31 12.47 -2.68 -8.55
N PRO A 32 12.85 -1.53 -9.18
CA PRO A 32 11.96 -0.85 -10.14
C PRO A 32 11.48 -1.76 -11.28
N GLY A 33 12.32 -2.68 -11.75
CA GLY A 33 11.95 -3.65 -12.77
C GLY A 33 10.93 -4.69 -12.29
N GLU A 34 11.03 -5.12 -11.03
CA GLU A 34 10.02 -6.00 -10.42
C GLU A 34 8.69 -5.27 -10.23
N VAL A 35 8.72 -4.00 -9.81
CA VAL A 35 7.52 -3.17 -9.70
C VAL A 35 6.82 -3.04 -11.04
N ALA A 36 7.53 -2.60 -12.09
CA ALA A 36 6.95 -2.46 -13.42
C ALA A 36 6.37 -3.77 -13.97
N ARG A 37 7.07 -4.90 -13.74
CA ARG A 37 6.58 -6.23 -14.14
C ARG A 37 5.32 -6.62 -13.39
N LEU A 38 5.25 -6.35 -12.08
CA LEU A 38 4.08 -6.64 -11.27
C LEU A 38 2.88 -5.80 -11.72
N GLU A 39 3.06 -4.49 -11.90
CA GLU A 39 2.02 -3.58 -12.38
C GLU A 39 1.47 -3.98 -13.76
N ALA A 40 2.36 -4.34 -14.69
CA ALA A 40 1.96 -4.84 -16.00
C ALA A 40 1.15 -6.16 -15.93
N HIS A 41 1.42 -7.01 -14.93
CA HIS A 41 0.61 -8.21 -14.72
C HIS A 41 -0.74 -7.90 -14.08
N LEU A 42 -0.76 -7.00 -13.09
CA LEU A 42 -1.97 -6.61 -12.38
C LEU A 42 -2.98 -5.90 -13.30
N SER A 43 -2.51 -5.17 -14.33
CA SER A 43 -3.39 -4.53 -15.31
C SER A 43 -4.13 -5.51 -16.22
N THR A 44 -3.69 -6.78 -16.29
CA THR A 44 -4.24 -7.78 -17.21
C THR A 44 -4.82 -9.02 -16.53
N CYS A 45 -4.48 -9.28 -15.26
CA CYS A 45 -4.92 -10.46 -14.53
C CYS A 45 -5.93 -10.12 -13.42
N GLU A 46 -7.20 -10.44 -13.65
CA GLU A 46 -8.30 -10.22 -12.70
C GLU A 46 -8.09 -10.93 -11.35
N LYS A 47 -7.50 -12.13 -11.34
CA LYS A 47 -7.26 -12.86 -10.09
C LYS A 47 -6.26 -12.13 -9.19
N CYS A 48 -5.14 -11.69 -9.75
CA CYS A 48 -4.12 -10.99 -8.98
C CYS A 48 -4.57 -9.57 -8.61
N SER A 49 -5.32 -8.88 -9.46
CA SER A 49 -5.89 -7.58 -9.10
C SER A 49 -6.96 -7.69 -8.00
N GLY A 50 -7.79 -8.74 -8.02
CA GLY A 50 -8.73 -9.06 -6.95
C GLY A 50 -8.04 -9.23 -5.60
N VAL A 51 -6.95 -10.00 -5.56
CA VAL A 51 -6.13 -10.17 -4.34
C VAL A 51 -5.59 -8.81 -3.83
N VAL A 52 -5.12 -7.93 -4.71
CA VAL A 52 -4.66 -6.58 -4.33
C VAL A 52 -5.80 -5.77 -3.69
N VAL A 53 -7.01 -5.84 -4.25
CA VAL A 53 -8.18 -5.15 -3.69
C VAL A 53 -8.49 -5.70 -2.30
N GLU A 54 -8.54 -7.02 -2.12
CA GLU A 54 -8.78 -7.66 -0.83
C GLU A 54 -7.77 -7.22 0.23
N HIS A 55 -6.47 -7.22 -0.09
CA HIS A 55 -5.43 -6.75 0.83
C HIS A 55 -5.61 -5.28 1.22
N ARG A 56 -5.95 -4.40 0.26
CA ARG A 56 -6.21 -2.98 0.55
C ARG A 56 -7.44 -2.80 1.44
N THR A 57 -8.52 -3.55 1.18
CA THR A 57 -9.73 -3.53 2.02
C THR A 57 -9.43 -4.00 3.44
N LEU A 58 -8.66 -5.09 3.60
CA LEU A 58 -8.23 -5.57 4.90
C LEU A 58 -7.37 -4.54 5.63
N HIS A 59 -6.37 -3.97 4.95
CA HIS A 59 -5.51 -2.93 5.52
C HIS A 59 -6.33 -1.71 5.98
N GLN A 60 -7.31 -1.27 5.19
CA GLN A 60 -8.21 -0.18 5.55
C GLN A 60 -9.09 -0.52 6.76
N ALA A 61 -9.65 -1.72 6.82
CA ALA A 61 -10.44 -2.16 7.97
C ALA A 61 -9.58 -2.18 9.25
N LEU A 62 -8.35 -2.68 9.17
CA LEU A 62 -7.41 -2.72 10.28
C LEU A 62 -6.96 -1.32 10.71
N SER A 63 -6.74 -0.39 9.77
CA SER A 63 -6.36 0.99 10.09
C SER A 63 -7.51 1.77 10.74
N LEU A 64 -8.76 1.50 10.37
CA LEU A 64 -9.93 2.05 11.05
C LEU A 64 -10.07 1.51 12.48
N TRP A 65 -9.71 0.26 12.70
CA TRP A 65 -9.70 -0.32 14.04
C TRP A 65 -8.56 0.25 14.89
N SER A 66 -7.36 0.42 14.34
CA SER A 66 -6.23 1.02 15.06
C SER A 66 -6.42 2.50 15.33
N SER A 67 -7.05 3.26 14.44
CA SER A 67 -7.39 4.68 14.65
C SER A 67 -8.52 4.89 15.67
N ARG A 68 -9.21 3.82 16.07
CA ARG A 68 -10.09 3.81 17.25
C ARG A 68 -9.31 3.79 18.57
N ALA A 69 -7.98 3.64 18.52
CA ALA A 69 -7.12 3.94 19.66
C ALA A 69 -7.25 5.43 20.00
N TYR A 70 -7.40 5.73 21.28
CA TYR A 70 -7.61 7.08 21.81
C TYR A 70 -6.54 8.05 21.26
N VAL A 71 -6.95 8.95 20.37
CA VAL A 71 -6.12 10.07 19.94
C VAL A 71 -6.20 11.11 21.06
N ASP A 72 -5.05 11.40 21.69
CA ASP A 72 -4.98 12.44 22.72
C ASP A 72 -5.39 13.80 22.12
N PRO A 73 -6.46 14.44 22.62
CA PRO A 73 -6.90 15.75 22.15
C PRO A 73 -5.80 16.80 22.17
N SER A 74 -4.88 16.72 23.13
CA SER A 74 -3.75 17.66 23.24
C SER A 74 -2.78 17.54 22.07
N ALA A 75 -2.64 16.35 21.48
CA ALA A 75 -1.80 16.14 20.30
C ALA A 75 -2.43 16.75 19.05
N VAL A 76 -3.77 16.70 18.94
CA VAL A 76 -4.50 17.33 17.83
C VAL A 76 -4.37 18.85 17.89
N ASP A 77 -4.49 19.45 19.08
CA ASP A 77 -4.37 20.90 19.25
C ASP A 77 -2.96 21.40 18.93
N ARG A 78 -1.91 20.64 19.27
CA ARG A 78 -0.53 20.96 18.86
C ARG A 78 -0.36 20.96 17.34
N VAL A 79 -0.93 19.98 16.64
CA VAL A 79 -0.86 19.91 15.17
C VAL A 79 -1.62 21.07 14.53
N ARG A 80 -2.80 21.43 15.05
CA ARG A 80 -3.55 22.60 14.57
C ARG A 80 -2.74 23.88 14.71
N HIS A 81 -2.19 24.16 15.89
CA HIS A 81 -1.37 25.34 16.11
C HIS A 81 -0.15 25.40 15.18
N PHE A 82 0.51 24.26 14.95
CA PHE A 82 1.63 24.19 14.01
C PHE A 82 1.21 24.50 12.57
N LEU A 83 0.04 24.01 12.13
CA LEU A 83 -0.49 24.31 10.80
C LEU A 83 -0.91 25.78 10.68
N ASP A 84 -1.51 26.35 11.73
CA ASP A 84 -1.87 27.77 11.77
C ASP A 84 -0.62 28.65 11.66
N ASP A 85 0.46 28.34 12.40
CA ASP A 85 1.73 29.05 12.32
C ASP A 85 2.36 28.99 10.92
N ILE A 86 2.30 27.84 10.24
CA ILE A 86 2.79 27.71 8.84
C ILE A 86 1.93 28.54 7.90
N THR A 87 0.61 28.49 8.05
CA THR A 87 -0.34 29.16 7.15
C THR A 87 -0.29 30.69 7.32
N GLU A 88 0.00 31.14 8.55
CA GLU A 88 0.17 32.55 8.89
C GLU A 88 1.60 33.07 8.62
N GLY A 89 2.50 32.23 8.09
CA GLY A 89 3.87 32.63 7.75
C GLY A 89 4.75 32.92 8.96
N ARG A 90 4.41 32.36 10.13
CA ARG A 90 5.07 32.56 11.42
C ARG A 90 6.17 31.53 11.67
N THR A 91 6.92 31.15 10.64
CA THR A 91 8.18 30.42 10.81
C THR A 91 9.30 31.43 11.04
N GLY A 92 9.71 31.57 12.30
CA GLY A 92 11.03 32.14 12.67
C GLY A 92 12.14 31.14 12.37
#